data_AF-A0A227J7A2-F1
#
_entry.id   AF-A0A227J7A2-F1
#
_cell.length_a   1.000
_cell.length_b   1.000
_cell.length_c   1.000
_cell.angle_alpha   90.00
_cell.angle_beta   90.00
_cell.angle_gamma   90.00
#
_symmetry.space_group_name_H-M   'P 1'
#
loop_
_entity.id
_entity.type
_entity.pdbx_description
1 polymer ?
#
loop_
_entity_poly.entity_id
_entity_poly.type
_entity_poly.pdbx_seq_one_letter_code
_entity_poly.pdbx_strand_id
1 'polypeptide(L)'
;FGSNLVAISAKILGDATNFLMDFFLMLFVLFFLLRDHDKIISAIRHILPLSRSQEDRILTEIEQVSKSAVMGSFLTAIAQGLAGGIGMWLAGFPGLFWGTMMGFASFIPVVGTALIWIPAAAYLFLTGDMTWA
;
A
#
# COMPACT_ATOMS: atom_id res chain seq x y z
N PHE A 1 -28.63 17.32 10.76
CA PHE A 1 -27.21 17.61 10.46
C PHE A 1 -26.28 16.98 11.49
N GLY A 2 -26.43 17.26 12.79
CA GLY A 2 -25.59 16.68 13.85
C GLY A 2 -25.63 15.15 13.97
N SER A 3 -26.80 14.51 13.83
CA SER A 3 -26.94 13.04 13.86
C SER A 3 -26.19 12.35 12.71
N ASN A 4 -26.18 12.95 11.52
CA ASN A 4 -25.47 12.42 10.35
C ASN A 4 -23.95 12.60 10.49
N LEU A 5 -23.48 13.70 11.08
CA LEU A 5 -22.05 13.90 11.38
C LEU A 5 -21.54 12.91 12.42
N VAL A 6 -22.31 12.67 13.48
CA VAL A 6 -21.97 11.67 14.50
C VAL A 6 -21.93 10.27 13.88
N ALA A 7 -22.91 9.92 13.05
CA ALA A 7 -22.93 8.64 12.33
C ALA A 7 -21.74 8.46 11.37
N ILE A 8 -21.37 9.51 10.61
CA ILE A 8 -20.20 9.49 9.73
C ILE A 8 -18.90 9.33 10.54
N SER A 9 -18.75 10.06 11.64
CA SER A 9 -17.56 9.97 12.49
C SER A 9 -17.41 8.58 13.11
N ALA A 10 -18.50 7.99 13.61
CA ALA A 10 -18.50 6.64 14.15
C ALA A 10 -18.17 5.59 13.07
N LYS A 11 -18.66 5.78 11.84
CA LYS A 11 -18.35 4.91 10.70
C LYS A 11 -16.88 4.98 10.32
N ILE A 12 -16.31 6.18 10.19
CA ILE A 12 -14.89 6.37 9.86
C ILE A 12 -14.00 5.70 10.92
N LEU A 13 -14.35 5.85 12.20
CA LEU A 13 -13.60 5.24 13.29
C LEU A 13 -13.67 3.70 13.26
N GLY A 14 -14.85 3.15 12.96
CA GLY A 14 -15.04 1.71 12.76
C GLY A 14 -14.24 1.17 11.57
N ASP A 15 -14.31 1.86 10.42
CA ASP A 15 -13.58 1.48 9.21
C ASP A 15 -12.05 1.54 9.43
N ALA A 16 -11.55 2.57 10.12
CA ALA A 16 -10.14 2.70 10.46
C ALA A 16 -9.66 1.56 11.39
N THR A 17 -10.49 1.15 12.34
CA THR A 17 -10.18 0.03 13.26
C THR A 17 -10.08 -1.28 12.50
N ASN A 18 -11.04 -1.56 11.61
CA ASN A 18 -11.02 -2.76 10.76
C ASN A 18 -9.78 -2.76 9.85
N PHE A 19 -9.48 -1.62 9.22
CA PHE A 19 -8.28 -1.47 8.39
C PHE A 19 -7.00 -1.78 9.17
N LEU A 20 -6.84 -1.24 10.38
CA LEU A 20 -5.67 -1.52 11.21
C LEU A 20 -5.58 -3.01 11.54
N MET A 21 -6.71 -3.64 11.88
CA MET A 21 -6.73 -5.06 12.22
C MET A 21 -6.33 -5.92 11.02
N ASP A 22 -6.90 -5.66 9.85
CA ASP A 22 -6.56 -6.34 8.59
C ASP A 22 -5.09 -6.10 8.20
N PHE A 23 -4.59 -4.88 8.38
CA PHE A 23 -3.21 -4.54 8.12
C PHE A 23 -2.24 -5.32 9.01
N PHE A 24 -2.50 -5.40 10.32
CA PHE A 24 -1.67 -6.20 11.23
C PHE A 24 -1.78 -7.70 10.95
N LEU A 25 -2.97 -8.20 10.63
CA LEU A 25 -3.16 -9.60 10.25
C LEU A 25 -2.40 -9.93 8.95
N MET A 26 -2.46 -9.05 7.96
CA MET A 26 -1.70 -9.18 6.73
C MET A 26 -0.20 -9.19 7.01
N LEU A 27 0.32 -8.26 7.81
CA LEU A 27 1.75 -8.25 8.18
C LEU A 27 2.15 -9.53 8.92
N PHE A 28 1.29 -10.01 9.81
CA PHE A 28 1.49 -11.28 10.51
C PHE A 28 1.58 -12.44 9.50
N VAL A 29 0.58 -12.61 8.62
CA VAL A 29 0.57 -13.66 7.60
C VAL A 29 1.78 -13.54 6.67
N LEU A 30 2.09 -12.34 6.20
CA LEU A 30 3.24 -12.08 5.34
C LEU A 30 4.56 -12.46 6.03
N PHE A 31 4.72 -12.10 7.30
CA PHE A 31 5.91 -12.46 8.07
C PHE A 31 6.10 -13.99 8.14
N PHE A 32 5.05 -14.74 8.46
CA PHE A 32 5.13 -16.21 8.50
C PHE A 32 5.32 -16.80 7.10
N LEU A 33 4.70 -16.24 6.07
CA LEU A 33 4.86 -16.67 4.68
C LEU A 33 6.31 -16.49 4.21
N LEU A 34 6.94 -15.36 4.52
CA LEU A 34 8.34 -15.09 4.19
C LEU A 34 9.31 -15.92 5.03
N ARG A 35 9.07 -16.06 6.34
CA ARG A 35 9.93 -16.79 7.27
C ARG A 35 9.90 -18.29 7.03
N ASP A 36 8.71 -18.87 6.86
CA ASP A 36 8.50 -20.32 6.76
C ASP A 36 8.31 -20.77 5.29
N HIS A 37 8.76 -19.98 4.30
CA HIS A 37 8.58 -20.26 2.88
C HIS A 37 9.07 -21.66 2.47
N ASP A 38 10.24 -22.10 2.96
CA ASP A 38 10.79 -23.43 2.65
C ASP A 38 9.87 -24.57 3.11
N LYS A 39 9.31 -24.44 4.32
CA LYS A 39 8.38 -25.42 4.88
C LYS A 39 7.06 -25.44 4.10
N ILE A 40 6.58 -24.26 3.72
CA ILE A 40 5.37 -24.10 2.91
C ILE A 40 5.57 -24.75 1.54
N ILE A 41 6.68 -24.46 0.87
CA ILE A 41 7.02 -25.05 -0.44
C ILE A 41 7.15 -26.57 -0.32
N SER A 42 7.83 -27.06 0.72
CA SER A 42 7.99 -28.51 0.95
C SER A 42 6.65 -29.20 1.17
N ALA A 43 5.75 -28.61 1.96
CA ALA A 43 4.40 -29.14 2.19
C ALA A 43 3.57 -29.17 0.90
N ILE A 44 3.62 -28.10 0.09
CA ILE A 44 2.96 -28.03 -1.21
C ILE A 44 3.47 -29.14 -2.14
N ARG A 45 4.79 -29.32 -2.24
CA ARG A 45 5.44 -30.37 -3.04
C ARG A 45 5.11 -31.79 -2.58
N HIS A 46 4.66 -31.99 -1.34
CA HIS A 46 4.24 -33.31 -0.86
C HIS A 46 2.79 -33.63 -1.21
N ILE A 47 1.95 -32.60 -1.34
CA ILE A 47 0.51 -32.73 -1.64
C ILE A 47 0.26 -32.78 -3.15
N LEU A 48 1.08 -32.09 -3.95
CA LEU A 48 0.93 -32.04 -5.39
C LEU A 48 1.41 -33.35 -6.05
N PRO A 49 0.58 -34.02 -6.86
CA PRO A 49 0.98 -35.20 -7.64
C PRO A 49 1.67 -34.80 -8.95
N LEU A 50 2.64 -33.88 -8.88
CA LEU A 50 3.39 -33.39 -10.05
C LEU A 50 4.77 -34.05 -10.13
N SER A 51 5.33 -34.11 -11.35
CA SER A 51 6.74 -34.45 -11.48
C SER A 51 7.62 -33.32 -10.95
N ARG A 52 8.82 -33.64 -10.44
CA ARG A 52 9.79 -32.62 -9.98
C ARG A 52 10.07 -31.55 -11.04
N SER A 53 10.15 -31.95 -12.31
CA SER A 53 10.36 -31.02 -13.43
C SER A 53 9.20 -30.04 -13.65
N GLN A 54 7.96 -30.42 -13.34
CA GLN A 54 6.81 -29.53 -13.41
C GLN A 54 6.79 -28.58 -12.20
N GLU A 55 7.08 -29.08 -11.00
CA GLU A 55 7.19 -28.27 -9.77
C GLU A 55 8.23 -27.17 -9.90
N ASP A 56 9.44 -27.51 -10.34
CA ASP A 56 10.55 -26.55 -10.46
C ASP A 56 10.22 -25.47 -11.51
N ARG A 57 9.54 -25.85 -12.60
CA ARG A 57 9.09 -24.89 -13.61
C ARG A 57 8.04 -23.91 -13.07
N ILE A 58 7.07 -24.40 -12.30
CA ILE A 58 6.06 -23.54 -11.66
C ILE A 58 6.72 -22.59 -10.64
N LEU A 59 7.63 -23.10 -9.82
CA LEU A 59 8.31 -22.28 -8.81
C LEU A 59 9.18 -21.20 -9.45
N THR A 60 9.88 -21.52 -10.54
CA THR A 60 10.65 -20.54 -11.31
C THR A 60 9.75 -19.44 -11.88
N GLU A 61 8.58 -19.81 -12.41
CA GLU A 61 7.60 -18.83 -12.92
C GLU A 61 7.05 -17.95 -11.79
N ILE A 62 6.71 -18.54 -10.64
CA ILE A 62 6.24 -17.79 -9.46
C ILE A 62 7.31 -16.81 -8.99
N GLU A 63 8.58 -17.22 -8.96
CA GLU A 63 9.70 -16.34 -8.60
C GLU A 63 9.81 -15.17 -9.59
N GLN A 64 9.75 -15.46 -10.90
CA GLN A 64 9.84 -14.44 -11.94
C GLN A 64 8.68 -13.44 -11.88
N VAL A 65 7.45 -13.92 -11.71
CA VAL A 65 6.25 -13.08 -11.58
C VAL A 65 6.32 -12.26 -10.29
N SER A 66 6.71 -12.87 -9.17
CA SER A 66 6.83 -12.17 -7.88
C SER A 66 7.87 -11.06 -7.95
N LYS A 67 9.04 -11.34 -8.53
CA LYS A 67 10.10 -10.34 -8.74
C LYS A 67 9.63 -9.20 -9.64
N SER A 68 8.89 -9.52 -10.68
CA SER A 68 8.32 -8.52 -11.60
C SER A 68 7.27 -7.65 -10.90
N ALA A 69 6.43 -8.23 -10.05
CA ALA A 69 5.44 -7.51 -9.27
C ALA A 69 6.08 -6.57 -8.22
N VAL A 70 7.12 -7.03 -7.53
CA VAL A 70 7.89 -6.19 -6.59
C VAL A 70 8.56 -5.03 -7.32
N MET A 71 9.20 -5.30 -8.47
CA MET A 71 9.83 -4.26 -9.28
C MET A 71 8.79 -3.25 -9.80
N GLY A 72 7.63 -3.73 -10.25
CA GLY A 72 6.52 -2.88 -10.67
C GLY A 72 6.05 -1.97 -9.53
N SER A 73 5.86 -2.52 -8.33
CA SER A 73 5.47 -1.76 -7.14
C SER A 73 6.50 -0.69 -6.78
N PHE A 74 7.79 -1.02 -6.87
CA PHE A 74 8.87 -0.07 -6.63
C PHE A 74 8.89 1.08 -7.65
N LEU A 75 8.72 0.77 -8.93
CA LEU A 75 8.62 1.79 -9.99
C LEU A 75 7.38 2.68 -9.80
N THR A 76 6.24 2.09 -9.41
CA THR A 76 5.03 2.84 -9.07
C THR A 76 5.26 3.76 -7.88
N ALA A 77 5.94 3.30 -6.83
CA ALA A 77 6.28 4.12 -5.67
C ALA A 77 7.13 5.34 -6.05
N ILE A 78 8.12 5.17 -6.93
CA ILE A 78 8.92 6.29 -7.46
C ILE A 78 8.03 7.25 -8.25
N ALA A 79 7.22 6.75 -9.19
CA ALA A 79 6.34 7.57 -10.01
C ALA A 79 5.34 8.37 -9.15
N GLN A 80 4.76 7.72 -8.14
CA GLN A 80 3.83 8.34 -7.19
C GLN A 80 4.52 9.35 -6.28
N GLY A 81 5.73 9.06 -5.80
CA GLY A 81 6.50 10.00 -5.00
C GLY A 81 6.92 11.24 -5.79
N LEU A 82 7.32 11.08 -7.05
CA LEU A 82 7.64 12.20 -7.94
C LEU A 82 6.40 13.04 -8.27
N ALA A 83 5.32 12.40 -8.73
CA ALA A 83 4.07 13.08 -9.07
C ALA A 83 3.46 13.79 -7.85
N GLY A 84 3.44 13.10 -6.71
CA GLY A 84 2.98 13.64 -5.44
C GLY A 84 3.85 14.78 -4.93
N GLY A 85 5.18 14.66 -5.04
CA GLY A 85 6.11 15.71 -4.66
C GLY A 85 5.96 16.97 -5.51
N ILE A 86 5.77 16.82 -6.83
CA ILE A 86 5.47 17.93 -7.73
C ILE A 86 4.14 18.58 -7.35
N GLY A 87 3.09 17.79 -7.14
CA GLY A 87 1.77 18.30 -6.74
C GLY A 87 1.83 19.09 -5.42
N MET A 88 2.54 18.57 -4.42
CA MET A 88 2.71 19.22 -3.13
C MET A 88 3.57 20.48 -3.23
N TRP A 89 4.59 20.50 -4.09
CA TRP A 89 5.39 21.70 -4.35
C TRP A 89 4.56 22.83 -4.98
N LEU A 90 3.72 22.51 -5.98
CA LEU A 90 2.80 23.46 -6.60
C LEU A 90 1.75 24.00 -5.62
N ALA A 91 1.42 23.22 -4.59
CA ALA A 91 0.51 23.61 -3.51
C ALA A 91 1.22 24.40 -2.38
N GLY A 92 2.50 24.78 -2.55
CA GLY A 92 3.26 25.54 -1.57
C GLY A 92 3.86 24.71 -0.43
N PHE A 93 3.76 23.38 -0.47
CA PHE A 93 4.39 22.49 0.51
C PHE A 93 5.81 22.06 0.09
N PRO A 94 6.65 21.60 1.03
CA PRO A 94 7.96 21.04 0.69
C PRO A 94 7.84 19.75 -0.15
N GLY A 95 7.94 19.88 -1.48
CA GLY A 95 7.69 18.79 -2.42
C GLY A 95 8.57 17.56 -2.23
N LEU A 96 9.87 17.74 -1.92
CA LEU A 96 10.77 16.62 -1.69
C LEU A 96 10.33 15.78 -0.48
N PHE A 97 10.02 16.43 0.65
CA PHE A 97 9.59 15.75 1.87
C PHE A 97 8.30 14.97 1.64
N TRP A 98 7.27 15.64 1.11
CA TRP A 98 5.96 15.02 0.93
C TRP A 98 5.94 13.99 -0.21
N GLY A 99 6.72 14.20 -1.27
CA GLY A 99 6.91 13.23 -2.34
C GLY A 99 7.58 11.95 -1.83
N THR A 100 8.63 12.05 -1.03
CA THR A 100 9.25 10.88 -0.39
C THR A 100 8.27 10.16 0.53
N MET A 101 7.52 10.89 1.36
CA MET A 101 6.48 10.31 2.22
C MET A 101 5.41 9.57 1.40
N MET A 102 4.98 10.13 0.26
CA MET A 102 4.03 9.47 -0.65
C MET A 102 4.62 8.21 -1.28
N GLY A 103 5.89 8.22 -1.70
CA GLY A 103 6.57 7.04 -2.21
C GLY A 103 6.70 5.91 -1.16
N PHE A 104 6.83 6.23 0.13
CA PHE A 104 6.78 5.20 1.18
C PHE A 104 5.34 4.77 1.48
N ALA A 105 4.41 5.72 1.57
CA ALA A 105 3.01 5.44 1.87
C ALA A 105 2.35 4.57 0.78
N SER A 106 2.81 4.63 -0.48
CA SER A 106 2.27 3.79 -1.56
C SER A 106 2.44 2.28 -1.34
N PHE A 107 3.40 1.86 -0.51
CA PHE A 107 3.54 0.46 -0.14
C PHE A 107 2.46 0.00 0.85
N ILE A 108 1.73 0.92 1.46
CA ILE A 108 0.60 0.60 2.34
C ILE A 108 -0.58 0.21 1.45
N PRO A 109 -1.02 -1.06 1.48
CA PRO A 109 -2.14 -1.51 0.67
C PRO A 109 -3.44 -0.78 1.03
N VAL A 110 -4.38 -0.74 0.09
CA VAL A 110 -5.70 -0.09 0.22
C VAL A 110 -5.65 1.45 0.28
N VAL A 111 -4.77 2.04 1.09
CA VAL A 111 -4.77 3.49 1.35
C VAL A 111 -3.68 4.23 0.60
N GLY A 112 -2.48 3.65 0.47
CA GLY A 112 -1.40 4.20 -0.36
C GLY A 112 -1.06 5.67 -0.08
N THR A 113 -0.87 6.44 -1.15
CA THR A 113 -0.62 7.88 -1.11
C THR A 113 -1.81 8.71 -0.61
N ALA A 114 -3.02 8.15 -0.59
CA ALA A 114 -4.23 8.85 -0.17
C ALA A 114 -4.18 9.29 1.30
N LEU A 115 -3.40 8.60 2.13
CA LEU A 115 -3.10 9.02 3.50
C LEU A 115 -2.49 10.43 3.59
N ILE A 116 -1.85 10.90 2.53
CA ILE A 116 -1.13 12.18 2.54
C ILE A 116 -1.90 13.23 1.75
N TRP A 117 -2.27 12.95 0.50
CA TRP A 117 -2.86 13.99 -0.34
C TRP A 117 -4.31 14.32 0.08
N ILE A 118 -5.08 13.37 0.64
CA ILE A 118 -6.45 13.67 1.09
C ILE A 118 -6.43 14.67 2.26
N PRO A 119 -5.69 14.46 3.37
CA PRO A 119 -5.58 15.47 4.42
C PRO A 119 -5.00 16.79 3.94
N ALA A 120 -4.02 16.77 3.03
CA ALA A 120 -3.43 17.99 2.47
C ALA A 120 -4.48 18.79 1.66
N ALA A 121 -5.26 18.11 0.81
CA ALA A 121 -6.34 18.75 0.06
C ALA A 121 -7.45 19.27 0.97
N ALA A 122 -7.82 18.52 2.00
CA ALA A 122 -8.80 18.95 2.99
C ALA A 122 -8.31 20.19 3.77
N TYR A 123 -7.02 20.25 4.12
CA TYR A 123 -6.42 21.40 4.78
C TYR A 123 -6.52 22.65 3.90
N LEU A 124 -6.09 22.58 2.64
CA LEU A 124 -6.16 23.71 1.70
C LEU A 124 -7.60 24.18 1.45
N PHE A 125 -8.53 23.23 1.34
CA PHE A 125 -9.96 23.54 1.19
C PHE A 125 -10.51 24.30 2.40
N LEU A 126 -10.11 23.92 3.61
CA LEU A 126 -10.54 24.57 4.86
C LEU A 126 -9.88 25.94 5.08
N THR A 127 -8.65 26.14 4.62
CA THR A 127 -7.97 27.44 4.72
C THR A 127 -8.39 28.41 3.63
N GLY A 128 -9.04 27.94 2.56
CA GLY A 128 -9.49 28.77 1.45
C GLY A 128 -8.37 29.10 0.44
N ASP A 129 -7.16 28.56 0.64
CA ASP A 129 -6.01 28.68 -0.26
C ASP A 129 -6.16 27.72 -1.44
N MET A 130 -7.19 27.95 -2.25
CA MET A 130 -7.52 27.15 -3.43
C MET A 130 -6.80 27.65 -4.71
N THR A 131 -6.02 28.72 -4.59
CA THR A 131 -5.22 29.26 -5.69
C THR A 131 -3.90 28.51 -5.78
N TRP A 132 -3.49 28.20 -7.01
CA TRP A 132 -2.13 27.75 -7.29
C TRP A 132 -1.14 28.81 -6.76
N ALA A 133 -0.06 28.36 -6.12
CA ALA A 133 1.01 29.25 -5.63
C ALA A 133 1.80 29.86 -6.79
#